data_AF-A0A2U3LTP5-F1
#
_entry.id   AF-A0A2U3LTP5-F1
#
_cell.length_a   1.000
_cell.length_b   1.000
_cell.length_c   1.000
_cell.angle_alpha   90.00
_cell.angle_beta   90.00
_cell.angle_gamma   90.00
#
_symmetry.space_group_name_H-M   'P 1'
#
loop_
_entity.id
_entity.type
_entity.pdbx_description
1 polymer ?
#
loop_
_entity_poly.entity_id
_entity_poly.type
_entity_poly.pdbx_seq_one_letter_code
_entity_poly.pdbx_strand_id
1 'polypeptide(L)'
;MSAHTEEAVHVGGTTVTFAKVWIVLLVITGAEVLLAYEQVPTLIMLTILVGLSIIKAALIIAYFMHMKFERLSLFLTLFPMLIFCIVLMLIFLGDATRIPVMRPTL
;
A
#
# COMPACT_ATOMS: atom_id res chain seq x y z
N MET A 1 43.74 0.30 27.20
CA MET A 1 43.64 -0.72 26.14
C MET A 1 42.22 -0.70 25.61
N SER A 2 41.98 0.08 24.56
CA SER A 2 40.76 0.01 23.76
C SER A 2 40.79 -1.30 22.98
N ALA A 3 39.87 -2.21 23.25
CA ALA A 3 39.67 -3.38 22.44
C ALA A 3 38.20 -3.80 22.50
N HIS A 4 37.59 -3.85 21.32
CA HIS A 4 36.31 -4.46 20.96
C HIS A 4 35.01 -3.70 21.29
N THR A 5 34.85 -2.55 20.63
CA THR A 5 33.56 -1.91 20.30
C THR A 5 32.98 -2.46 18.96
N GLU A 6 33.48 -3.57 18.44
CA GLU A 6 33.24 -3.95 17.02
C GLU A 6 32.19 -5.04 16.76
N GLU A 7 31.51 -5.62 17.75
CA GLU A 7 30.54 -6.72 17.49
C GLU A 7 29.05 -6.31 17.45
N ALA A 8 28.69 -5.06 17.73
CA ALA A 8 27.29 -4.62 17.73
C ALA A 8 26.80 -4.03 16.38
N VAL A 9 27.61 -4.09 15.32
CA VAL A 9 27.31 -3.41 14.03
C VAL A 9 26.61 -4.34 13.03
N HIS A 10 26.71 -5.66 13.17
CA HIS A 10 26.22 -6.61 12.14
C HIS A 10 24.77 -7.12 12.28
N VAL A 11 24.08 -6.83 13.39
CA VAL A 11 22.65 -7.21 13.59
C VAL A 11 21.71 -5.99 13.52
N GLY A 12 22.25 -4.78 13.59
CA GLY A 12 21.45 -3.54 13.58
C GLY A 12 20.96 -3.08 12.21
N GLY A 13 21.65 -3.46 11.12
CA GLY A 13 21.35 -2.94 9.78
C GLY A 13 19.96 -3.34 9.25
N THR A 14 19.52 -4.58 9.49
CA THR A 14 18.22 -5.10 9.05
C THR A 14 17.07 -4.54 9.88
N THR A 15 17.19 -4.48 11.21
CA THR A 15 16.13 -3.98 12.09
C THR A 15 15.83 -2.50 11.86
N VAL A 16 16.85 -1.66 11.67
CA VAL A 16 16.67 -0.23 11.35
C VAL A 16 15.98 -0.04 10.01
N THR A 17 16.26 -0.93 9.06
CA THR A 17 15.64 -0.93 7.73
C THR A 17 14.16 -1.30 7.81
N PHE A 18 13.81 -2.36 8.55
CA PHE A 18 12.41 -2.73 8.80
C PHE A 18 11.64 -1.64 9.57
N ALA A 19 12.26 -1.02 10.57
CA ALA A 19 11.66 0.08 11.31
C ALA A 19 11.38 1.30 10.42
N LYS A 20 12.30 1.66 9.51
CA LYS A 20 12.07 2.72 8.52
C LYS A 20 10.87 2.43 7.63
N VAL A 21 10.77 1.21 7.11
CA VAL A 21 9.66 0.80 6.24
C VAL A 21 8.35 0.83 7.02
N TRP A 22 8.34 0.34 8.25
CA TRP A 22 7.17 0.38 9.12
C TRP A 22 6.67 1.82 9.34
N ILE A 23 7.57 2.77 9.61
CA ILE A 23 7.20 4.19 9.74
C ILE A 23 6.63 4.73 8.42
N VAL A 24 7.24 4.43 7.28
CA VAL A 24 6.72 4.86 5.95
C VAL A 24 5.32 4.28 5.70
N LEU A 25 5.09 3.01 6.00
CA LEU A 25 3.78 2.36 5.87
C LEU A 25 2.74 3.01 6.79
N LEU A 26 3.12 3.36 8.02
CA LEU A 26 2.27 4.09 8.96
C LEU A 26 1.89 5.46 8.39
N VAL A 27 2.87 6.23 7.90
CA VAL A 27 2.64 7.56 7.30
C VAL A 27 1.68 7.47 6.10
N ILE A 28 1.89 6.49 5.20
CA ILE A 28 0.98 6.25 4.08
C ILE A 28 -0.44 5.97 4.58
N THR A 29 -0.58 5.11 5.60
CA THR A 29 -1.89 4.80 6.20
C THR A 29 -2.55 6.03 6.84
N GLY A 30 -1.77 6.84 7.54
CA GLY A 30 -2.26 8.08 8.15
C GLY A 30 -2.77 9.06 7.08
N ALA A 31 -2.03 9.19 5.98
CA ALA A 31 -2.46 10.01 4.84
C ALA A 31 -3.75 9.48 4.21
N GLU A 32 -3.88 8.16 4.01
CA GLU A 32 -5.12 7.53 3.52
C GLU A 32 -6.33 7.89 4.40
N VAL A 33 -6.18 7.79 5.72
CA VAL A 33 -7.26 8.08 6.69
C VAL A 33 -7.61 9.57 6.70
N LEU A 34 -6.61 10.46 6.66
CA LEU A 34 -6.84 11.91 6.61
C LEU A 34 -7.55 12.32 5.32
N LEU A 35 -7.11 11.79 4.17
CA LEU A 35 -7.78 12.05 2.89
C LEU A 35 -9.21 11.50 2.86
N ALA A 36 -9.44 10.32 3.44
CA ALA A 36 -10.78 9.76 3.55
C ALA A 36 -11.70 10.60 4.48
N TYR A 37 -11.12 11.25 5.50
CA TYR A 37 -11.85 12.09 6.43
C TYR A 37 -12.32 13.42 5.80
N GLU A 38 -11.52 13.99 4.89
CA GLU A 38 -11.85 15.24 4.17
C GLU A 38 -13.05 15.10 3.19
N GLN A 39 -13.64 13.90 3.06
CA GLN A 39 -14.81 13.64 2.21
C GLN A 39 -14.65 14.15 0.76
N VAL A 40 -13.46 13.92 0.19
CA VAL A 40 -13.22 14.16 -1.24
C VAL A 40 -14.18 13.35 -2.13
N PRO A 41 -14.47 13.83 -3.35
CA PRO A 41 -15.36 13.13 -4.28
C PRO A 41 -15.00 11.65 -4.41
N THR A 42 -16.00 10.77 -4.29
CA THR A 42 -15.83 9.31 -4.15
C THR A 42 -14.86 8.71 -5.17
N LEU A 43 -14.87 9.21 -6.41
CA LEU A 43 -13.97 8.74 -7.47
C LEU A 43 -12.50 9.11 -7.19
N ILE A 44 -12.25 10.34 -6.75
CA ILE A 44 -10.91 10.83 -6.40
C ILE A 44 -10.41 10.12 -5.12
N MET A 45 -11.29 9.93 -4.14
CA MET A 45 -10.99 9.19 -2.92
C MET A 45 -10.54 7.76 -3.23
N LEU A 46 -11.31 7.03 -4.03
CA LEU A 46 -11.02 5.64 -4.39
C LEU A 46 -9.72 5.51 -5.19
N THR A 47 -9.49 6.41 -6.16
CA THR A 47 -8.26 6.37 -6.97
C THR A 47 -7.01 6.60 -6.13
N ILE A 48 -7.06 7.53 -5.17
CA ILE A 48 -5.93 7.80 -4.27
C ILE A 48 -5.73 6.65 -3.28
N LEU A 49 -6.79 6.13 -2.66
CA LEU A 49 -6.71 4.98 -1.74
C LEU A 49 -6.14 3.73 -2.43
N VAL A 50 -6.58 3.45 -3.66
CA VAL A 50 -6.05 2.34 -4.46
C VAL A 50 -4.58 2.58 -4.83
N GLY A 51 -4.22 3.79 -5.26
CA GLY A 51 -2.85 4.15 -5.59
C GLY A 51 -1.90 3.99 -4.40
N LEU A 52 -2.29 4.49 -3.22
CA LEU A 52 -1.52 4.37 -1.99
C LEU A 52 -1.40 2.91 -1.52
N SER A 53 -2.45 2.11 -1.66
CA SER A 53 -2.42 0.66 -1.39
C SER A 53 -1.43 -0.09 -2.28
N ILE A 54 -1.35 0.24 -3.58
CA ILE A 54 -0.36 -0.36 -4.50
C ILE A 54 1.06 -0.02 -4.06
N ILE A 55 1.32 1.26 -3.71
CA ILE A 55 2.63 1.71 -3.23
C ILE A 55 3.02 0.97 -1.95
N LYS A 56 2.06 0.83 -1.02
CA LYS A 56 2.22 0.11 0.24
C LYS A 56 2.59 -1.36 0.00
N ALA A 57 1.88 -2.05 -0.89
CA ALA A 57 2.15 -3.43 -1.27
C ALA A 57 3.54 -3.58 -1.93
N ALA A 58 3.89 -2.68 -2.85
CA ALA A 58 5.20 -2.67 -3.50
C ALA A 58 6.34 -2.44 -2.49
N LEU A 59 6.15 -1.55 -1.51
CA LEU A 59 7.11 -1.31 -0.43
C LEU A 59 7.27 -2.54 0.47
N ILE A 60 6.16 -3.19 0.85
CA ILE A 60 6.20 -4.41 1.65
C ILE A 60 6.95 -5.52 0.90
N ILE A 61 6.61 -5.75 -0.37
CA ILE A 61 7.26 -6.80 -1.17
C ILE A 61 8.74 -6.48 -1.41
N ALA A 62 9.08 -5.23 -1.74
CA ALA A 62 10.47 -4.85 -1.97
C ALA A 62 11.35 -5.00 -0.72
N TYR A 63 10.81 -4.71 0.47
CA TYR A 63 11.59 -4.73 1.72
C TYR A 63 11.49 -6.02 2.54
N PHE A 64 10.31 -6.61 2.64
CA PHE A 64 10.13 -7.88 3.36
C PHE A 64 10.47 -9.08 2.49
N MET A 65 10.45 -8.96 1.16
CA MET A 65 10.51 -10.14 0.30
C MET A 65 11.83 -10.38 -0.41
N HIS A 66 12.74 -9.44 -0.74
CA HIS A 66 14.04 -9.90 -1.26
C HIS A 66 15.22 -8.92 -1.43
N MET A 67 16.40 -9.47 -1.16
CA MET A 67 17.59 -9.37 -2.02
C MET A 67 17.23 -9.54 -3.52
N LYS A 68 16.72 -8.51 -4.20
CA LYS A 68 16.89 -8.13 -5.63
C LYS A 68 16.82 -9.18 -6.79
N PHE A 69 16.66 -10.48 -6.57
CA PHE A 69 17.01 -11.53 -7.56
C PHE A 69 15.87 -12.20 -8.32
N GLU A 70 14.61 -11.85 -8.08
CA GLU A 70 13.49 -12.50 -8.80
C GLU A 70 12.40 -11.48 -9.14
N ARG A 71 12.65 -10.63 -10.15
CA ARG A 71 11.62 -9.71 -10.68
C ARG A 71 10.30 -10.42 -11.04
N LEU A 72 10.36 -11.73 -11.26
CA LEU A 72 9.23 -12.62 -11.50
C LEU A 72 8.31 -12.76 -10.28
N SER A 73 8.86 -12.91 -9.06
CA SER A 73 8.06 -13.00 -7.83
C SER A 73 7.36 -11.69 -7.50
N LEU A 74 8.03 -10.56 -7.74
CA LEU A 74 7.44 -9.22 -7.60
C LEU A 74 6.30 -9.03 -8.60
N PHE A 75 6.48 -9.42 -9.86
CA PHE A 75 5.41 -9.37 -10.86
C PHE A 75 4.25 -10.32 -10.50
N LEU A 76 4.53 -11.55 -10.08
CA LEU A 76 3.51 -12.57 -9.76
C LEU A 76 2.66 -12.21 -8.53
N THR A 77 3.18 -11.44 -7.58
CA THR A 77 2.41 -10.96 -6.42
C THR A 77 1.74 -9.60 -6.67
N LEU A 78 2.37 -8.73 -7.46
CA LEU A 78 1.82 -7.41 -7.78
C LEU A 78 0.68 -7.50 -8.82
N PHE A 79 0.76 -8.44 -9.77
CA PHE A 79 -0.27 -8.67 -10.78
C PHE A 79 -1.65 -9.07 -10.20
N PRO A 80 -1.78 -10.05 -9.29
CA PRO A 80 -3.08 -10.38 -8.68
C PRO A 80 -3.60 -9.24 -7.79
N MET A 81 -2.71 -8.49 -7.12
CA MET A 81 -3.10 -7.30 -6.36
C MET A 81 -3.62 -6.17 -7.25
N LEU A 82 -3.01 -5.95 -8.41
CA LEU A 82 -3.50 -5.00 -9.41
C LEU A 82 -4.86 -5.43 -9.97
N ILE A 83 -5.02 -6.71 -10.32
CA ILE A 83 -6.30 -7.24 -10.80
C ILE A 83 -7.38 -7.04 -9.73
N PHE A 84 -7.10 -7.37 -8.48
CA PHE A 84 -8.03 -7.18 -7.37
C PHE A 84 -8.42 -5.69 -7.22
N CYS A 85 -7.47 -4.77 -7.33
CA CYS A 85 -7.73 -3.33 -7.30
C CYS A 85 -8.62 -2.87 -8.47
N ILE A 86 -8.35 -3.34 -9.68
CA ILE A 86 -9.17 -3.01 -10.87
C ILE A 86 -10.59 -3.53 -10.68
N VAL A 87 -10.75 -4.77 -10.19
CA VAL A 87 -12.06 -5.36 -9.91
C VAL A 87 -12.81 -4.55 -8.85
N LEU A 88 -12.16 -4.14 -7.76
CA LEU A 88 -12.77 -3.27 -6.75
C LEU A 88 -13.23 -1.94 -7.33
N MET A 89 -12.41 -1.29 -8.16
CA MET A 89 -12.77 -0.04 -8.83
C MET A 89 -13.99 -0.23 -9.75
N LEU A 90 -14.05 -1.34 -10.50
CA LEU A 90 -15.19 -1.66 -11.37
C LEU A 90 -16.47 -1.96 -10.59
N ILE A 91 -16.38 -2.65 -9.46
CA ILE A 91 -17.53 -2.92 -8.58
C ILE A 91 -18.05 -1.62 -7.97
N PHE A 92 -17.18 -0.76 -7.44
CA PHE A 92 -17.60 0.50 -6.82
C PHE A 92 -18.18 1.49 -7.83
N LEU A 93 -17.62 1.55 -9.05
CA LEU A 93 -18.18 2.36 -10.14
C LEU A 93 -19.51 1.78 -10.66
N GLY A 94 -19.60 0.45 -10.77
CA GLY A 94 -20.83 -0.27 -11.10
C GLY A 94 -21.92 -0.09 -10.05
N ASP A 95 -21.56 -0.01 -8.78
CA ASP A 95 -22.47 0.30 -7.68
C ASP A 95 -22.92 1.77 -7.75
N ALA A 96 -21.98 2.72 -7.89
CA ALA A 96 -22.27 4.15 -8.02
C ALA A 96 -23.25 4.48 -9.16
N THR A 97 -23.17 3.73 -10.27
CA THR A 97 -24.08 3.87 -11.43
C THR A 97 -25.43 3.18 -11.23
N ARG A 98 -25.57 2.28 -10.26
CA ARG A 98 -26.84 1.61 -9.91
C ARG A 98 -27.67 2.36 -8.86
N ILE A 99 -27.06 3.22 -8.05
CA ILE A 99 -27.75 4.04 -7.03
C ILE A 99 -28.85 4.97 -7.63
N PRO A 100 -28.70 5.57 -8.82
CA PRO A 100 -29.76 6.42 -9.42
C PRO A 100 -31.01 5.65 -9.84
N VAL A 101 -30.91 4.33 -10.06
CA VAL A 101 -32.02 3.50 -10.58
C VAL A 101 -33.01 3.08 -9.48
N MET A 102 -32.61 3.17 -8.20
CA MET A 102 -33.47 2.82 -7.04
C MET A 102 -34.17 4.04 -6.42
N ARG A 103 -34.14 5.21 -7.07
CA ARG A 103 -34.98 6.34 -6.66
C ARG A 103 -36.36 6.15 -7.30
N PRO A 104 -37.42 5.77 -6.57
CA PRO A 104 -38.76 5.84 -7.11
C PRO A 104 -39.05 7.30 -7.45
N THR A 105 -39.22 7.56 -8.75
CA THR A 105 -39.77 8.80 -9.25
C THR A 105 -41.17 8.96 -8.67
N LEU A 106 -41.32 9.87 -7.70
CA LEU A 106 -42.62 10.46 -7.38
C LEU A 106 -43.05 11.39 -8.51
#